data_AF-A0A1H9SSS7-F1
#
_entry.id   AF-A0A1H9SSS7-F1
#
_cell.length_a   1.000
_cell.length_b   1.000
_cell.length_c   1.000
_cell.angle_alpha   90.00
_cell.angle_beta   90.00
_cell.angle_gamma   90.00
#
_symmetry.space_group_name_H-M   'P 1'
#
loop_
_entity.id
_entity.type
_entity.pdbx_description
1 polymer ?
#
loop_
_entity_poly.entity_id
_entity_poly.type
_entity_poly.pdbx_seq_one_letter_code
_entity_poly.pdbx_strand_id
1 'polypeptide(L)'
;MKTAAAVVGGIVLFAMILFISPLIALFVGFLVGFIIELTTGNYATDSLNVIFGTERFVHGDFARLTAIAAVIGTFFTTAKSSSKTKEAAK
;
A
#
# COMPACT_ATOMS: atom_id res chain seq x y z
N MET A 1 -2.76 4.29 38.70
CA MET A 1 -3.75 3.53 37.89
C MET A 1 -4.12 4.21 36.56
N LYS A 2 -4.41 5.52 36.52
CA LYS A 2 -4.75 6.23 35.26
C LYS A 2 -3.66 6.21 34.17
N THR A 3 -2.39 6.30 34.58
CA THR A 3 -1.22 6.23 33.68
C THR A 3 -1.04 4.85 33.05
N ALA A 4 -1.21 3.77 33.81
CA ALA A 4 -1.10 2.41 33.30
C ALA A 4 -2.20 2.09 32.27
N ALA A 5 -3.44 2.53 32.51
CA ALA A 5 -4.54 2.38 31.56
C ALA A 5 -4.31 3.17 30.26
N ALA A 6 -3.74 4.38 30.36
CA ALA A 6 -3.39 5.18 29.18
C ALA A 6 -2.26 4.55 28.34
N VAL A 7 -1.25 3.97 29.01
CA VAL A 7 -0.14 3.27 28.32
C VAL A 7 -0.65 2.00 27.62
N VAL A 8 -1.45 1.18 28.29
CA VAL A 8 -2.05 -0.02 27.71
C VAL A 8 -2.97 0.35 26.53
N GLY A 9 -3.82 1.37 26.68
CA GLY A 9 -4.66 1.85 25.58
C GLY A 9 -3.86 2.37 24.39
N GLY A 10 -2.77 3.09 24.63
CA GLY A 10 -1.86 3.57 23.58
C GLY A 10 -1.18 2.44 22.80
N ILE A 11 -0.74 1.38 23.48
CA ILE A 11 -0.13 0.20 22.85
C ILE A 11 -1.13 -0.53 21.96
N VAL A 12 -2.37 -0.72 22.43
CA VAL A 12 -3.43 -1.37 21.64
C VAL A 12 -3.76 -0.55 20.41
N LEU A 13 -3.92 0.77 20.53
CA LEU A 13 -4.20 1.65 19.40
C LEU A 13 -3.05 1.64 18.38
N PHE A 14 -1.80 1.70 18.85
CA PHE A 14 -0.62 1.65 18.00
C PHE A 14 -0.53 0.31 17.25
N ALA A 15 -0.75 -0.80 17.94
CA ALA A 15 -0.81 -2.12 17.32
C ALA A 15 -1.91 -2.18 16.24
N MET A 16 -3.12 -1.69 16.54
CA MET A 16 -4.20 -1.64 15.56
C MET A 16 -3.82 -0.82 14.32
N ILE A 17 -3.22 0.36 14.49
CA ILE A 17 -2.78 1.19 13.35
C ILE A 17 -1.73 0.46 12.50
N LEU A 18 -0.77 -0.23 13.14
CA LEU A 18 0.25 -1.02 12.44
C LEU A 18 -0.33 -2.13 11.57
N PHE A 19 -1.44 -2.76 11.98
CA PHE A 19 -2.08 -3.82 11.20
C PHE A 19 -3.14 -3.29 10.22
N ILE A 20 -3.86 -2.23 10.56
CA ILE A 20 -4.94 -1.69 9.73
C ILE A 20 -4.39 -0.85 8.58
N SER A 21 -3.35 -0.05 8.82
CA SER A 21 -2.76 0.81 7.78
C SER A 21 -2.31 0.05 6.52
N PRO A 22 -1.56 -1.07 6.61
CA PRO A 22 -1.18 -1.84 5.41
C PRO A 22 -2.40 -2.49 4.75
N LEU A 23 -3.42 -2.89 5.50
CA LEU A 23 -4.66 -3.44 4.93
C LEU A 23 -5.43 -2.40 4.11
N ILE A 24 -5.52 -1.16 4.61
CA ILE A 24 -6.13 -0.05 3.87
C ILE A 24 -5.34 0.24 2.60
N ALA A 25 -4.02 0.30 2.70
CA ALA A 25 -3.15 0.54 1.53
C ALA A 25 -3.29 -0.57 0.47
N LEU A 26 -3.38 -1.83 0.91
CA LEU A 26 -3.60 -2.99 0.05
C LEU A 26 -4.97 -2.90 -0.64
N PHE A 27 -6.02 -2.58 0.10
CA PHE A 27 -7.37 -2.43 -0.45
C PHE A 27 -7.46 -1.30 -1.46
N VAL A 28 -6.91 -0.12 -1.14
CA VAL A 28 -6.91 1.04 -2.05
C VAL A 28 -6.09 0.75 -3.30
N GLY A 29 -4.88 0.18 -3.16
CA GLY A 29 -4.05 -0.15 -4.31
C GLY A 29 -4.69 -1.21 -5.21
N PHE A 30 -5.36 -2.21 -4.63
CA PHE A 30 -6.12 -3.20 -5.37
C PHE A 30 -7.27 -2.55 -6.15
N LEU A 31 -8.05 -1.68 -5.50
CA LEU A 31 -9.21 -1.03 -6.09
C LEU A 31 -8.80 -0.09 -7.24
N VAL A 32 -7.70 0.66 -7.08
CA VAL A 32 -7.13 1.47 -8.16
C VAL A 32 -6.70 0.60 -9.34
N GLY A 33 -5.94 -0.48 -9.09
CA GLY A 33 -5.50 -1.37 -10.15
C GLY A 33 -6.67 -2.07 -10.86
N PHE A 34 -7.71 -2.44 -10.12
CA PHE A 34 -8.93 -3.03 -10.68
C PHE A 34 -9.70 -2.05 -11.57
N ILE A 35 -9.82 -0.78 -11.18
CA ILE A 35 -10.45 0.26 -12.04
C ILE A 35 -9.64 0.44 -13.33
N ILE A 36 -8.31 0.38 -13.25
CA ILE A 36 -7.44 0.46 -14.43
C ILE A 36 -7.65 -0.76 -15.35
N GLU A 37 -7.71 -1.97 -14.79
CA GLU A 37 -8.03 -3.18 -15.59
C GLU A 37 -9.42 -3.10 -16.21
N LEU A 38 -10.43 -2.58 -15.51
CA LEU A 38 -11.77 -2.40 -16.07
C LEU A 38 -11.79 -1.40 -17.24
N THR A 39 -11.00 -0.34 -17.16
CA THR A 39 -10.95 0.70 -18.21
C THR A 39 -10.07 0.32 -19.39
N THR A 40 -9.02 -0.46 -19.16
CA THR A 40 -8.05 -0.86 -20.21
C THR A 40 -8.26 -2.28 -20.73
N GLY A 41 -9.15 -3.06 -20.10
CA GLY A 41 -9.35 -4.47 -20.41
C GLY A 41 -8.08 -5.30 -20.11
N ASN A 42 -7.72 -6.17 -21.05
CA ASN A 42 -6.53 -7.03 -20.93
C ASN A 42 -5.22 -6.32 -21.31
N TYR A 43 -5.28 -5.07 -21.74
CA TYR A 43 -4.10 -4.35 -22.22
C TYR A 43 -2.98 -4.27 -21.17
N ALA A 44 -3.33 -4.05 -19.90
CA ALA A 44 -2.36 -3.98 -18.81
C ALA A 44 -1.64 -5.32 -18.57
N THR A 45 -2.38 -6.43 -18.57
CA THR A 45 -1.83 -7.78 -18.39
C THR A 45 -1.03 -8.24 -19.61
N ASP A 46 -1.49 -7.92 -20.82
CA ASP A 46 -0.79 -8.25 -22.06
C ASP A 46 0.52 -7.46 -22.15
N SER A 47 0.51 -6.19 -21.74
CA SER A 47 1.72 -5.38 -21.66
C SER A 47 2.74 -5.96 -20.68
N LEU A 48 2.31 -6.46 -19.52
CA LEU A 48 3.20 -7.16 -18.58
C LEU A 48 3.80 -8.42 -19.21
N ASN A 49 2.96 -9.23 -19.87
CA ASN A 49 3.41 -10.43 -20.57
C ASN A 49 4.44 -10.11 -21.67
N VAL A 50 4.24 -9.03 -22.43
CA VAL A 50 5.17 -8.56 -23.46
C VAL A 50 6.48 -8.06 -22.84
N ILE A 51 6.43 -7.21 -21.80
CA ILE A 51 7.62 -6.63 -21.16
C ILE A 51 8.51 -7.72 -20.55
N PHE A 52 7.90 -8.71 -19.91
CA PHE A 52 8.63 -9.79 -19.24
C PHE A 52 8.90 -11.00 -20.14
N GLY A 53 8.36 -11.03 -21.37
CA GLY A 53 8.50 -12.15 -22.31
C GLY A 53 7.88 -13.44 -21.78
N THR A 54 6.73 -13.36 -21.10
CA THR A 54 6.04 -14.50 -20.48
C THR A 54 4.56 -14.48 -20.81
N GLU A 55 3.85 -15.59 -20.57
CA GLU A 55 2.37 -15.64 -20.60
C GLU A 55 1.76 -15.91 -19.22
N ARG A 56 2.50 -15.58 -18.16
CA ARG A 56 2.15 -15.98 -16.79
C ARG A 56 1.16 -15.03 -16.12
N PHE A 57 1.03 -13.80 -16.62
CA PHE A 57 0.16 -12.80 -16.03
C PHE A 57 -1.25 -12.95 -16.58
N VAL A 58 -2.22 -13.08 -15.67
CA VAL A 58 -3.64 -13.23 -16.01
C VAL A 58 -4.45 -12.04 -15.49
N HIS A 59 -5.69 -11.92 -15.96
CA HIS A 59 -6.61 -10.88 -15.51
C HIS A 59 -6.72 -10.86 -13.97
N GLY A 60 -6.59 -9.68 -13.36
CA GLY A 60 -6.54 -9.49 -11.91
C GLY A 60 -5.14 -9.45 -11.31
N ASP A 61 -4.10 -9.91 -12.02
CA ASP A 61 -2.73 -9.84 -11.50
C ASP A 61 -2.18 -8.42 -11.48
N PHE A 62 -2.59 -7.55 -12.42
CA PHE A 62 -2.17 -6.15 -12.41
C PHE A 62 -2.78 -5.42 -11.20
N ALA A 63 -4.05 -5.70 -10.87
CA ALA A 63 -4.68 -5.18 -9.65
C ALA A 63 -3.91 -5.60 -8.38
N ARG A 64 -3.50 -6.87 -8.29
CA ARG A 64 -2.70 -7.38 -7.16
C ARG A 64 -1.32 -6.74 -7.07
N LEU A 65 -0.63 -6.59 -8.21
CA LEU A 65 0.68 -5.92 -8.25
C LEU A 65 0.57 -4.45 -7.80
N THR A 66 -0.51 -3.77 -8.20
CA THR A 66 -0.78 -2.39 -7.77
C THR A 66 -1.07 -2.30 -6.26
N ALA A 67 -1.78 -3.28 -5.71
CA ALA A 67 -2.00 -3.40 -4.26
C ALA A 67 -0.69 -3.54 -3.48
N ILE A 68 0.21 -4.42 -3.94
CA ILE A 68 1.52 -4.63 -3.33
C ILE A 68 2.36 -3.35 -3.44
N ALA A 69 2.38 -2.71 -4.62
CA ALA A 69 3.10 -1.47 -4.84
C ALA A 69 2.59 -0.33 -3.94
N ALA A 70 1.28 -0.25 -3.70
CA ALA A 70 0.70 0.74 -2.79
C ALA A 70 1.17 0.53 -1.35
N VAL A 71 1.15 -0.71 -0.85
CA VAL A 71 1.68 -1.05 0.48
C VAL A 71 3.15 -0.65 0.60
N ILE A 72 3.98 -1.06 -0.36
CA ILE A 72 5.40 -0.71 -0.39
C ILE A 72 5.59 0.82 -0.41
N GLY A 73 4.82 1.53 -1.24
CA GLY A 73 4.83 2.98 -1.36
C GLY A 73 4.50 3.71 -0.04
N THR A 74 3.60 3.16 0.79
CA THR A 74 3.30 3.74 2.11
C THR A 74 4.48 3.70 3.09
N PHE A 75 5.35 2.68 3.00
CA PHE A 75 6.58 2.63 3.80
C PHE A 75 7.60 3.69 3.34
N PHE A 76 7.74 3.91 2.03
CA PHE A 76 8.70 4.88 1.48
C PHE A 76 8.24 6.35 1.64
N THR A 77 6.94 6.63 1.51
CA THR A 77 6.41 7.99 1.71
C THR A 77 6.47 8.43 3.17
N THR A 78 6.24 7.51 4.10
CA THR A 78 6.45 7.74 5.54
C THR A 78 7.91 8.10 5.85
N ALA A 79 8.87 7.40 5.23
CA ALA A 79 10.30 7.67 5.40
C ALA A 79 10.70 9.07 4.89
N LYS A 80 10.15 9.51 3.75
CA LYS A 80 10.42 10.84 3.17
C LYS A 80 9.73 11.98 3.94
N SER A 81 8.56 11.74 4.55
CA SER A 81 7.87 12.73 5.37
C SER A 81 8.66 13.07 6.65
N SER A 82 9.30 12.06 7.27
CA SER A 82 10.12 12.24 8.47
C SER A 82 11.36 13.12 8.25
N SER A 83 11.93 13.16 7.04
CA SER A 83 13.10 13.99 6.75
C SER A 83 12.77 15.48 6.66
N LYS A 84 11.59 15.83 6.12
CA LYS A 84 11.16 17.24 6.01
C LYS A 84 10.84 17.87 7.36
N THR A 85 10.29 17.11 8.31
CA THR A 85 10.03 17.62 9.67
C THR A 85 11.33 17.97 10.42
N LYS A 86 12.43 17.26 10.17
CA LYS A 86 13.74 17.58 10.76
C LYS A 86 14.39 18.83 10.16
N GLU A 87 14.08 19.14 8.91
CA GLU A 87 14.62 20.31 8.21
C GLU A 87 13.85 21.59 8.57
N ALA A 88 12.54 21.50 8.81
CA ALA A 88 11.72 22.63 9.27
C ALA A 88 11.88 22.97 10.77
N ALA A 89 12.58 22.13 11.54
CA ALA A 89 12.83 22.32 12.97
C ALA A 89 14.26 22.82 13.27
N LYS A 90 15.00 23.23 12.24
CA LYS A 90 16.38 23.75 12.32
C LYS A 90 16.42 25.17 11.80
#